data_AF-A0A920PL99-F1
#
_entry.id   AF-A0A920PL99-F1
#
_cell.length_a   1.000
_cell.length_b   1.000
_cell.length_c   1.000
_cell.angle_alpha   90.00
_cell.angle_beta   90.00
_cell.angle_gamma   90.00
#
_symmetry.space_group_name_H-M   'P 1'
#
loop_
_entity.id
_entity.type
_entity.pdbx_description
1 polymer ?
#
loop_
_entity_poly.entity_id
_entity_poly.type
_entity_poly.pdbx_seq_one_letter_code
_entity_poly.pdbx_strand_id
1 'polypeptide(L)'
;MGARYRQLPRQLCLVGNEKKHLTQARSISFAIAGRTANSITLDEWQGKKLLENAGTPIPAGELVTVDGVSAAADRLGYPVALKLVSADLPHKTEAGAVRLNLESATQVSDAAKAIQRAVQDYSADLSQECFLVEKMVANSIAELLVGIHNDGQFGHTLTWPVAVHW
;
A
#
# COMPACT_ATOMS: atom_id res chain seq x y z
N MET A 1 -14.79 -1.21 37.73
CA MET A 1 -14.79 -2.41 36.83
C MET A 1 -14.44 -1.96 35.40
N GLY A 2 -13.87 -2.78 34.52
CA GLY A 2 -13.38 -4.14 34.76
C GLY A 2 -13.24 -5.09 33.56
N ALA A 3 -13.33 -4.64 32.29
CA ALA A 3 -13.09 -5.47 31.10
C ALA A 3 -12.24 -4.68 30.09
N ARG A 4 -10.97 -5.01 29.81
CA ARG A 4 -10.44 -6.24 29.19
C ARG A 4 -11.00 -6.50 27.78
N TYR A 5 -10.58 -5.69 26.81
CA TYR A 5 -10.56 -6.11 25.41
C TYR A 5 -9.72 -7.39 25.27
N ARG A 6 -10.25 -8.42 24.60
CA ARG A 6 -9.47 -9.60 24.24
C ARG A 6 -8.65 -9.30 22.99
N GLN A 7 -7.34 -9.52 23.05
CA GLN A 7 -6.54 -9.73 21.85
C GLN A 7 -7.04 -10.99 21.12
N LEU A 8 -7.12 -10.93 19.80
CA LEU A 8 -7.26 -12.10 18.93
C LEU A 8 -5.89 -12.41 18.29
N PRO A 9 -5.56 -13.69 18.03
CA PRO A 9 -4.19 -14.12 17.79
C PRO A 9 -3.69 -13.80 16.38
N ARG A 10 -2.36 -13.71 16.25
CA ARG A 10 -1.66 -13.78 14.95
C ARG A 10 -1.93 -15.14 14.29
N GLN A 11 -2.29 -15.13 13.01
CA GLN A 11 -2.47 -16.31 12.17
C GLN A 11 -1.62 -16.10 10.91
N LEU A 12 -0.36 -16.55 10.90
CA LEU A 12 0.08 -17.93 10.64
C LEU A 12 -0.27 -18.36 9.20
N CYS A 13 0.74 -18.33 8.33
CA CYS A 13 0.62 -18.69 6.92
C CYS A 13 0.53 -20.21 6.74
N LEU A 14 -0.46 -20.67 5.95
CA LEU A 14 -0.58 -22.04 5.49
C LEU A 14 -1.01 -22.03 4.02
N VAL A 15 -0.30 -22.80 3.18
CA VAL A 15 -0.56 -22.90 1.74
C VAL A 15 -1.31 -24.19 1.45
N GLY A 16 -2.42 -24.09 0.73
CA GLY A 16 -3.20 -25.23 0.24
C GLY A 16 -3.65 -24.97 -1.20
N ASN A 17 -3.35 -25.90 -2.11
CA ASN A 17 -3.60 -25.79 -3.54
C ASN A 17 -4.60 -26.85 -3.99
N GLU A 18 -5.64 -26.48 -4.74
CA GLU A 18 -6.17 -27.34 -5.82
C GLU A 18 -6.98 -26.52 -6.85
N LYS A 19 -6.92 -26.93 -8.12
CA LYS A 19 -7.66 -26.32 -9.23
C LYS A 19 -8.78 -27.25 -9.72
N LYS A 20 -10.01 -26.75 -9.87
CA LYS A 20 -11.05 -27.41 -10.70
C LYS A 20 -11.82 -26.37 -11.52
N HIS A 21 -11.78 -26.52 -12.85
CA HIS A 21 -12.72 -25.86 -13.77
C HIS A 21 -14.12 -26.44 -13.56
N LEU A 22 -15.15 -25.61 -13.75
CA LEU A 22 -16.37 -26.00 -14.50
C LEU A 22 -17.21 -24.76 -14.85
N THR A 23 -17.91 -24.83 -15.98
CA THR A 23 -18.56 -23.67 -16.62
C THR A 23 -20.05 -23.60 -16.30
N GLN A 24 -20.53 -22.50 -15.73
CA GLN A 24 -21.93 -22.07 -15.86
C GLN A 24 -22.09 -20.58 -15.55
N ALA A 25 -22.61 -19.81 -16.51
CA ALA A 25 -22.98 -18.42 -16.28
C ALA A 25 -24.30 -18.36 -15.48
N ARG A 26 -24.21 -18.03 -14.19
CA ARG A 26 -25.38 -17.70 -13.36
C ARG A 26 -25.52 -16.19 -13.28
N SER A 27 -26.72 -15.69 -13.58
CA SER A 27 -27.06 -14.26 -13.45
C SER A 27 -26.95 -13.84 -11.98
N ILE A 28 -25.96 -13.01 -11.64
CA ILE A 28 -25.80 -12.49 -10.27
C ILE A 28 -26.63 -11.22 -10.13
N SER A 29 -27.87 -11.37 -9.64
CA SER A 29 -28.70 -10.23 -9.26
C SER A 29 -28.16 -9.54 -8.01
N PHE A 30 -27.29 -8.54 -8.20
CA PHE A 30 -26.85 -7.67 -7.12
C PHE A 30 -28.01 -6.77 -6.67
N ALA A 31 -28.60 -7.10 -5.53
CA ALA A 31 -29.43 -6.16 -4.79
C ALA A 31 -28.52 -5.05 -4.22
N ILE A 32 -28.57 -3.87 -4.82
CA ILE A 32 -27.82 -2.69 -4.36
C ILE A 32 -28.49 -2.15 -3.09
N ALA A 33 -28.23 -2.82 -1.97
CA ALA A 33 -28.57 -2.32 -0.65
C ALA A 33 -27.66 -1.13 -0.34
N GLY A 34 -28.16 0.09 -0.60
CA GLY A 34 -27.44 1.34 -0.41
C GLY A 34 -26.88 1.46 1.00
N ARG A 35 -25.56 1.36 1.13
CA ARG A 35 -24.84 1.49 2.40
C ARG A 35 -24.21 2.88 2.51
N THR A 36 -24.76 3.70 3.40
CA THR A 36 -24.11 4.88 3.95
C THR A 36 -22.98 4.45 4.90
N ALA A 37 -21.92 3.86 4.35
CA ALA A 37 -20.72 3.53 5.09
C ALA A 37 -19.84 4.79 5.23
N ASN A 38 -19.35 5.09 6.44
CA ASN A 38 -18.27 6.04 6.59
C ASN A 38 -17.04 5.52 5.82
N SER A 39 -16.65 6.24 4.77
CA SER A 39 -15.44 5.94 4.01
C SER A 39 -14.20 6.27 4.85
N ILE A 40 -13.44 5.25 5.24
CA ILE A 40 -12.12 5.44 5.84
C ILE A 40 -11.07 5.56 4.72
N THR A 41 -10.20 6.55 4.82
CA THR A 41 -8.98 6.61 3.99
C THR A 41 -7.99 5.60 4.56
N LEU A 42 -7.47 4.72 3.71
CA LEU A 42 -6.44 3.75 4.08
C LEU A 42 -5.06 4.30 3.72
N ASP A 43 -4.04 3.95 4.49
CA ASP A 43 -2.66 4.21 4.10
C ASP A 43 -2.20 3.27 2.95
N GLU A 44 -1.04 3.55 2.35
CA GLU A 44 -0.51 2.80 1.21
C GLU A 44 -0.25 1.32 1.53
N TRP A 45 0.16 1.00 2.76
CA TRP A 45 0.40 -0.38 3.20
C TRP A 45 -0.92 -1.12 3.43
N GLN A 46 -1.88 -0.49 4.11
CA GLN A 46 -3.24 -1.02 4.31
C GLN A 46 -3.92 -1.30 2.97
N GLY A 47 -3.91 -0.33 2.05
CA GLY A 47 -4.48 -0.46 0.71
C GLY A 47 -3.84 -1.60 -0.10
N LYS A 48 -2.51 -1.70 -0.09
CA LYS A 48 -1.79 -2.80 -0.75
C LYS A 48 -2.12 -4.16 -0.14
N LYS A 49 -2.21 -4.28 1.18
CA LYS A 49 -2.57 -5.55 1.84
C LYS A 49 -4.01 -5.97 1.56
N LEU A 50 -4.95 -5.03 1.34
CA LEU A 50 -6.27 -5.38 0.82
C LEU A 50 -6.23 -5.86 -0.65
N LEU A 51 -5.44 -5.20 -1.51
CA LEU A 51 -5.29 -5.60 -2.91
C LEU A 51 -4.62 -6.98 -3.06
N GLU A 52 -3.60 -7.27 -2.26
CA GLU A 52 -2.92 -8.58 -2.17
C GLU A 52 -3.88 -9.67 -1.71
N ASN A 53 -4.67 -9.42 -0.65
CA ASN A 53 -5.72 -10.34 -0.18
C ASN A 53 -6.85 -10.55 -1.22
N ALA A 54 -7.06 -9.61 -2.14
CA ALA A 54 -7.97 -9.74 -3.27
C ALA A 54 -7.35 -10.45 -4.49
N GLY A 55 -6.09 -10.89 -4.40
CA GLY A 55 -5.38 -11.58 -5.48
C GLY A 55 -4.63 -10.67 -6.47
N THR A 56 -4.55 -9.36 -6.22
CA THR A 56 -3.72 -8.45 -7.02
C THR A 56 -2.25 -8.63 -6.63
N PRO A 57 -1.33 -8.93 -7.56
CA PRO A 57 0.09 -8.99 -7.23
C PRO A 57 0.61 -7.58 -6.88
N ILE A 58 1.20 -7.45 -5.69
CA ILE A 58 1.90 -6.23 -5.25
C ILE A 58 3.42 -6.48 -5.22
N PRO A 59 4.27 -5.44 -5.30
CA PRO A 59 5.69 -5.57 -5.04
C PRO A 59 5.95 -6.05 -3.60
N ALA A 60 7.01 -6.83 -3.41
CA ALA A 60 7.42 -7.26 -2.07
C ALA A 60 7.89 -6.05 -1.25
N GLY A 61 7.40 -5.91 -0.01
CA GLY A 61 7.75 -4.80 0.86
C GLY A 61 7.48 -5.07 2.33
N GLU A 62 8.12 -4.27 3.19
CA GLU A 62 8.03 -4.34 4.65
C GLU A 62 7.73 -2.95 5.23
N LEU A 63 6.84 -2.90 6.22
CA LEU A 63 6.58 -1.70 7.03
C LEU A 63 7.45 -1.74 8.30
N VAL A 64 8.33 -0.75 8.49
CA VAL A 64 9.31 -0.70 9.58
C VAL A 64 9.47 0.72 10.14
N THR A 65 9.99 0.85 11.36
CA THR A 65 10.47 2.15 11.89
C THR A 65 11.77 2.58 11.19
N VAL A 66 12.20 3.83 11.42
CA VAL A 66 13.46 4.38 10.87
C VAL A 66 14.68 3.48 11.12
N ASP A 67 14.78 2.82 12.28
CA ASP A 67 15.91 1.95 12.61
C ASP A 67 15.93 0.64 11.79
N GLY A 68 14.76 0.23 11.27
CA GLY A 68 14.60 -1.02 10.52
C GLY A 68 14.84 -0.90 9.00
N VAL A 69 14.94 0.33 8.45
CA VAL A 69 14.87 0.58 6.99
C VAL A 69 15.99 -0.12 6.22
N SER A 70 17.24 -0.05 6.69
CA SER A 70 18.38 -0.68 6.03
C SER A 70 18.25 -2.21 6.06
N ALA A 71 17.93 -2.78 7.22
CA ALA A 71 17.80 -4.23 7.38
C ALA A 71 16.63 -4.82 6.59
N ALA A 72 15.53 -4.06 6.39
CA ALA A 72 14.45 -4.45 5.48
C ALA A 72 14.89 -4.39 4.01
N ALA A 73 15.64 -3.36 3.63
CA ALA A 73 16.20 -3.26 2.28
C ALA A 73 17.20 -4.38 1.96
N ASP A 74 18.05 -4.77 2.92
CA ASP A 74 18.97 -5.91 2.79
C ASP A 74 18.22 -7.25 2.59
N ARG A 75 17.05 -7.43 3.22
CA ARG A 75 16.20 -8.62 3.05
C ARG A 75 15.47 -8.64 1.70
N LEU A 76 14.96 -7.50 1.26
CA LEU A 76 14.23 -7.37 0.00
C LEU A 76 15.17 -7.40 -1.23
N GLY A 77 16.40 -6.90 -1.08
CA GLY A 77 17.38 -6.77 -2.14
C GLY A 77 17.15 -5.52 -3.01
N TYR A 78 18.22 -5.06 -3.65
CA TYR A 78 18.26 -3.75 -4.33
C TYR A 78 17.82 -3.81 -5.82
N PRO A 79 17.46 -2.66 -6.44
CA PRO A 79 17.10 -1.40 -5.80
C PRO A 79 15.74 -1.46 -5.07
N VAL A 80 15.57 -0.58 -4.09
CA VAL A 80 14.31 -0.40 -3.33
C VAL A 80 13.79 1.04 -3.43
N ALA A 81 12.49 1.19 -3.19
CA ALA A 81 11.83 2.44 -2.85
C ALA A 81 11.67 2.54 -1.32
N LEU A 82 11.73 3.76 -0.81
CA LEU A 82 11.47 4.10 0.59
C LEU A 82 10.37 5.17 0.63
N LYS A 83 9.30 4.92 1.37
CA LYS A 83 8.09 5.76 1.38
C LYS A 83 7.59 5.97 2.81
N LEU A 84 7.21 7.20 3.15
CA LEU A 84 6.64 7.50 4.47
C LEU A 84 5.16 7.11 4.56
N VAL A 85 4.82 6.29 5.56
CA VAL A 85 3.46 5.83 5.84
C VAL A 85 2.91 6.60 7.04
N SER A 86 2.51 7.84 6.78
CA SER A 86 1.54 8.56 7.60
C SER A 86 0.14 8.51 6.95
N ALA A 87 -0.91 8.55 7.77
CA ALA A 87 -2.31 8.65 7.32
C ALA A 87 -2.69 10.11 7.01
N ASP A 88 -2.12 11.07 7.74
CA ASP A 88 -2.48 12.50 7.70
C ASP A 88 -1.69 13.31 6.65
N LEU A 89 -0.90 12.62 5.81
CA LEU A 89 -0.10 13.23 4.74
C LEU A 89 -0.67 12.86 3.35
N PRO A 90 -1.72 13.55 2.85
CA PRO A 90 -2.33 13.22 1.55
C PRO A 90 -1.45 13.56 0.34
N HIS A 91 -0.51 14.51 0.45
CA HIS A 91 0.33 15.00 -0.66
C HIS A 91 1.81 14.58 -0.52
N LYS A 92 2.04 13.27 -0.32
CA LYS A 92 3.35 12.69 0.05
C LYS A 92 4.52 13.04 -0.88
N THR A 93 4.25 13.18 -2.18
CA THR A 93 5.27 13.49 -3.20
C THR A 93 5.80 14.92 -3.06
N GLU A 94 4.93 15.87 -2.71
CA GLU A 94 5.24 17.30 -2.61
C GLU A 94 6.03 17.61 -1.33
N ALA A 95 5.74 16.90 -0.22
CA ALA A 95 6.56 16.90 0.99
C ALA A 95 7.91 16.13 0.83
N GLY A 96 8.20 15.60 -0.37
CA GLY A 96 9.41 14.82 -0.62
C GLY A 96 9.49 13.54 0.24
N ALA A 97 8.36 12.93 0.62
CA ALA A 97 8.31 11.80 1.54
C ALA A 97 8.51 10.42 0.85
N VAL A 98 8.98 10.42 -0.40
CA VAL A 98 9.28 9.24 -1.22
C VAL A 98 10.70 9.35 -1.78
N ARG A 99 11.46 8.25 -1.74
CA ARG A 99 12.76 8.10 -2.41
C ARG A 99 12.77 6.80 -3.21
N LEU A 100 13.29 6.86 -4.43
CA LEU A 100 13.34 5.75 -5.39
C LEU A 100 14.79 5.45 -5.77
N ASN A 101 14.99 4.28 -6.37
CA ASN A 101 16.27 3.74 -6.83
C ASN A 101 17.39 3.81 -5.78
N LEU A 102 17.08 3.34 -4.58
CA LEU A 102 18.05 3.20 -3.49
C LEU A 102 18.73 1.84 -3.64
N GLU A 103 20.05 1.84 -3.79
CA GLU A 103 20.87 0.70 -4.21
C GLU A 103 21.76 0.12 -3.10
N SER A 104 21.74 0.72 -1.90
CA SER A 104 22.52 0.25 -0.75
C SER A 104 21.93 0.65 0.60
N ALA A 105 22.28 -0.08 1.65
CA ALA A 105 21.86 0.17 3.03
C ALA A 105 22.17 1.61 3.51
N THR A 106 23.29 2.19 3.05
CA THR A 106 23.69 3.58 3.31
C THR A 106 22.74 4.57 2.65
N GLN A 107 22.46 4.41 1.36
CA GLN A 107 21.51 5.27 0.65
C GLN A 107 20.11 5.21 1.28
N VAL A 108 19.65 4.03 1.73
CA VAL A 108 18.35 3.89 2.43
C VAL A 108 18.37 4.59 3.80
N SER A 109 19.46 4.44 4.57
CA SER A 109 19.66 5.13 5.85
C SER A 109 19.61 6.65 5.71
N ASP A 110 20.30 7.20 4.70
CA ASP A 110 20.40 8.64 4.51
C ASP A 110 19.16 9.22 3.84
N ALA A 111 18.48 8.45 2.99
CA ALA A 111 17.14 8.75 2.49
C ALA A 111 16.11 8.87 3.63
N ALA A 112 16.13 7.95 4.61
CA ALA A 112 15.21 8.00 5.75
C ALA A 112 15.43 9.26 6.62
N LYS A 113 16.70 9.56 6.95
CA LYS A 113 17.07 10.79 7.69
C LYS A 113 16.67 12.06 6.93
N ALA A 114 16.80 12.07 5.60
CA ALA A 114 16.40 13.19 4.77
C ALA A 114 14.88 13.37 4.70
N ILE A 115 14.11 12.28 4.66
CA ILE A 115 12.63 12.33 4.74
C ILE A 115 12.19 12.85 6.11
N GLN A 116 12.73 12.32 7.22
CA GLN A 116 12.40 12.80 8.56
C GLN A 116 12.63 14.31 8.70
N ARG A 117 13.80 14.81 8.30
CA ARG A 117 14.09 16.26 8.32
C ARG A 117 13.12 17.09 7.49
N ALA A 118 12.70 16.60 6.33
CA ALA A 118 11.72 17.28 5.48
C ALA A 118 10.30 17.31 6.08
N VAL A 119 9.98 16.39 7.00
CA VAL A 119 8.66 16.28 7.63
C VAL A 119 8.62 16.87 9.04
N GLN A 120 9.77 17.12 9.69
CA GLN A 120 9.87 17.88 10.95
C GLN A 120 9.20 19.27 10.89
N ASP A 121 9.24 19.92 9.73
CA ASP A 121 8.59 21.22 9.51
C ASP A 121 7.05 21.13 9.40
N TYR A 122 6.50 19.92 9.25
CA TYR A 122 5.07 19.65 9.07
C TYR A 122 4.43 18.87 10.24
N SER A 123 5.20 18.05 10.98
CA SER A 123 4.75 17.34 12.18
C SER A 123 5.82 17.38 13.27
N ALA A 124 5.40 17.76 14.48
CA ALA A 124 6.25 17.75 15.67
C ALA A 124 6.40 16.38 16.33
N ASP A 125 5.53 15.40 16.01
CA ASP A 125 5.63 14.03 16.49
C ASP A 125 5.88 13.07 15.32
N LEU A 126 7.14 12.69 15.15
CA LEU A 126 7.57 11.67 14.20
C LEU A 126 7.72 10.27 14.86
N SER A 127 7.34 10.11 16.14
CA SER A 127 7.56 8.86 16.88
C SER A 127 6.70 7.68 16.39
N GLN A 128 5.59 7.99 15.73
CA GLN A 128 4.66 7.00 15.17
C GLN A 128 4.93 6.73 13.68
N GLU A 129 5.89 7.41 13.05
CA GLU A 129 6.12 7.30 11.62
C GLU A 129 6.79 5.99 11.23
N CYS A 130 6.11 5.26 10.33
CA CYS A 130 6.63 4.05 9.72
C CYS A 130 7.03 4.32 8.27
N PHE A 131 8.07 3.63 7.82
CA PHE A 131 8.53 3.59 6.43
C PHE A 131 8.10 2.28 5.78
N LEU A 132 7.51 2.37 4.59
CA LEU A 132 7.39 1.25 3.68
C LEU A 132 8.68 1.17 2.85
N VAL A 133 9.45 0.11 3.07
CA VAL A 133 10.56 -0.30 2.19
C VAL A 133 10.00 -1.29 1.18
N GLU A 134 10.15 -1.02 -0.11
CA GLU A 134 9.48 -1.77 -1.17
C GLU A 134 10.43 -2.09 -2.32
N LYS A 135 10.42 -3.34 -2.79
CA LYS A 135 11.23 -3.76 -3.94
C LYS A 135 10.77 -3.05 -5.20
N MET A 136 11.69 -2.37 -5.88
CA MET A 136 11.37 -1.82 -7.21
C MET A 136 11.24 -2.93 -8.24
N VAL A 137 10.14 -2.87 -9.00
CA VAL A 137 9.88 -3.68 -10.19
C VAL A 137 10.77 -3.16 -11.33
N ALA A 138 11.48 -4.06 -11.99
CA ALA A 138 12.25 -3.77 -13.19
C ALA A 138 11.52 -4.25 -14.45
N ASN A 139 11.89 -3.70 -15.61
CA ASN A 139 11.38 -4.11 -16.93
C ASN A 139 9.86 -3.89 -17.12
N SER A 140 9.30 -2.83 -16.54
CA SER A 140 7.95 -2.36 -16.89
C SER A 140 7.91 -1.91 -18.35
N ILE A 141 6.93 -2.41 -19.11
CA ILE A 141 6.69 -2.03 -20.52
C ILE A 141 5.70 -0.87 -20.66
N ALA A 142 4.93 -0.58 -19.61
CA ALA A 142 3.96 0.50 -19.51
C ALA A 142 3.63 0.76 -18.03
N GLU A 143 3.09 1.94 -17.75
CA GLU A 143 2.40 2.29 -16.51
C GLU A 143 0.96 2.70 -16.85
N LEU A 144 0.00 2.42 -15.97
CA LEU A 144 -1.42 2.78 -16.19
C LEU A 144 -2.13 2.96 -14.85
N LEU A 145 -2.97 4.00 -14.76
CA LEU A 145 -3.76 4.32 -13.58
C LEU A 145 -5.10 3.57 -13.64
N VAL A 146 -5.44 2.82 -12.58
CA VAL A 146 -6.78 2.25 -12.39
C VAL A 146 -7.49 3.07 -11.31
N GLY A 147 -8.65 3.65 -11.64
CA GLY A 147 -9.59 4.21 -10.67
C GLY A 147 -10.83 3.32 -10.56
N ILE A 148 -11.31 3.08 -9.34
CA ILE A 148 -12.62 2.46 -9.10
C ILE A 148 -13.39 3.35 -8.13
N HIS A 149 -14.61 3.71 -8.48
CA HIS A 149 -15.50 4.56 -7.69
C HIS A 149 -16.88 3.93 -7.55
N ASN A 150 -17.63 4.27 -6.50
CA ASN A 150 -19.02 3.87 -6.33
C ASN A 150 -19.94 5.09 -6.49
N ASP A 151 -20.35 5.34 -7.73
CA ASP A 151 -21.28 6.42 -8.07
C ASP A 151 -22.72 6.09 -7.62
N GLY A 152 -23.49 7.12 -7.23
CA GLY A 152 -24.85 6.95 -6.72
C GLY A 152 -25.91 6.53 -7.76
N GLN A 153 -25.62 6.69 -9.05
CA GLN A 153 -26.51 6.36 -10.17
C GLN A 153 -26.02 5.13 -10.95
N PHE A 154 -24.71 5.03 -11.17
CA PHE A 154 -24.08 3.97 -11.96
C PHE A 154 -23.53 2.80 -11.13
N GLY A 155 -23.37 2.97 -9.81
CA GLY A 155 -22.76 1.97 -8.94
C GLY A 155 -21.23 1.90 -9.11
N HIS A 156 -20.67 0.70 -9.11
CA HIS A 156 -19.23 0.50 -9.25
C HIS A 156 -18.74 0.77 -10.68
N THR A 157 -18.15 1.94 -10.88
CA THR A 157 -17.55 2.41 -12.13
C THR A 157 -16.02 2.25 -12.08
N LEU A 158 -15.42 1.74 -13.16
CA LEU A 158 -13.97 1.66 -13.34
C LEU A 158 -13.52 2.65 -14.42
N THR A 159 -12.46 3.40 -14.11
CA THR A 159 -11.83 4.39 -15.00
C THR A 159 -10.37 4.01 -15.27
N TRP A 160 -9.97 4.03 -16.53
CA TRP A 160 -8.58 3.88 -16.98
C TRP A 160 -8.30 4.99 -18.01
N PRO A 161 -7.44 5.97 -17.72
CA PRO A 161 -7.08 6.99 -18.69
C PRO A 161 -6.12 6.38 -19.70
N VAL A 162 -6.53 6.33 -20.98
CA VAL A 162 -5.62 6.02 -22.07
C VAL A 162 -4.64 7.18 -22.20
N ALA A 163 -3.36 6.95 -21.90
CA ALA A 163 -2.30 7.94 -22.02
C ALA A 163 -1.95 8.19 -23.50
N VAL A 164 -2.81 8.92 -24.20
CA VAL A 164 -2.56 9.46 -25.55
C VAL A 164 -1.43 10.48 -25.49
N HIS A 165 -0.21 10.00 -25.75
CA HIS A 165 0.93 10.84 -26.05
C HIS A 165 0.79 11.34 -27.50
N TRP A 166 1.09 12.63 -27.71
CA TRP A 166 1.24 13.27 -29.02
C TRP A 166 2.73 13.49 -29.31
#